data_AF-A0A356KXN8-F1
#
_entry.id   AF-A0A356KXN8-F1
#
_cell.length_a   1.000
_cell.length_b   1.000
_cell.length_c   1.000
_cell.angle_alpha   90.00
_cell.angle_beta   90.00
_cell.angle_gamma   90.00
#
_symmetry.space_group_name_H-M   'P 1'
#
loop_
_entity.id
_entity.type
_entity.pdbx_description
1 polymer ?
#
loop_
_entity_poly.entity_id
_entity_poly.type
_entity_poly.pdbx_seq_one_letter_code
_entity_poly.pdbx_strand_id
1 'polypeptide(L)' 'CLGDVIGYGPQPLQCVDIARKEFDFTILGNHEEAVLYGAVGFNPKAKAAVDWTRDQFHLESEAEEDR' A
#
# COMPACT_ATOMS: atom_id res chain seq x y z
N CYS A 1 -7.13 -12.55 2.72
CA CYS A 1 -5.66 -12.53 2.65
C CYS A 1 -5.06 -12.36 4.05
N LEU A 2 -3.80 -12.78 4.28
CA LEU A 2 -3.08 -12.60 5.55
C LEU A 2 -2.46 -11.19 5.73
N GLY A 3 -2.67 -10.28 4.78
CA GLY A 3 -2.08 -8.94 4.77
C GLY A 3 -0.83 -8.87 3.92
N ASP A 4 -0.10 -7.76 4.03
CA ASP A 4 1.13 -7.46 3.27
C ASP A 4 0.93 -7.66 1.76
N VAL A 5 -0.20 -7.13 1.27
CA VAL A 5 -0.60 -7.10 -0.13
C VAL A 5 0.31 -6.15 -0.92
N ILE A 6 0.83 -5.11 -0.27
CA ILE A 6 1.73 -4.12 -0.87
C ILE A 6 3.16 -4.20 -0.26
N GLY A 7 4.10 -3.45 -0.84
CA GLY A 7 5.47 -3.34 -0.33
C GLY A 7 6.52 -4.20 -1.06
N TYR A 8 6.10 -5.11 -1.95
CA TYR A 8 6.99 -6.02 -2.67
C TYR A 8 7.12 -5.76 -4.18
N GLY A 9 6.40 -4.77 -4.72
CA GLY A 9 6.39 -4.47 -6.16
C GLY A 9 5.85 -3.07 -6.48
N PRO A 10 5.99 -2.63 -7.75
CA PRO A 10 5.71 -1.25 -8.13
C PRO A 10 4.24 -0.95 -8.46
N GLN A 11 3.32 -1.93 -8.37
CA GLN A 11 1.90 -1.72 -8.66
C GLN A 11 1.00 -1.91 -7.42
N PRO A 12 1.15 -1.09 -6.36
CA PRO A 12 0.41 -1.27 -5.11
C PRO A 12 -1.11 -1.18 -5.28
N LEU A 13 -1.60 -0.28 -6.15
CA LEU A 13 -3.03 -0.08 -6.43
C LEU A 13 -3.68 -1.35 -7.02
N GLN A 14 -3.07 -1.92 -8.06
CA GLN A 14 -3.57 -3.13 -8.70
C GLN A 14 -3.56 -4.33 -7.73
N CYS A 15 -2.54 -4.41 -6.86
CA CYS A 15 -2.50 -5.44 -5.82
C CYS A 15 -3.67 -5.30 -4.83
N VAL A 16 -3.99 -4.06 -4.40
CA VAL A 16 -5.14 -3.79 -3.53
C VAL A 16 -6.46 -4.12 -4.21
N ASP A 17 -6.63 -3.76 -5.48
CA ASP A 17 -7.83 -4.09 -6.27
C ASP A 17 -8.06 -5.59 -6.37
N ILE A 18 -7.00 -6.35 -6.68
CA ILE A 18 -7.05 -7.82 -6.73
C ILE A 18 -7.38 -8.36 -5.35
N ALA A 19 -6.72 -7.88 -4.29
CA ALA A 19 -6.98 -8.37 -2.94
C ALA A 19 -8.42 -8.10 -2.49
N ARG A 20 -8.99 -6.94 -2.84
CA ARG A 20 -10.38 -6.57 -2.57
C ARG A 20 -11.37 -7.44 -3.34
N LYS A 21 -11.02 -7.88 -4.55
CA LYS A 21 -11.87 -8.72 -5.40
C LYS A 21 -11.83 -10.20 -4.99
N GLU A 22 -10.65 -10.72 -4.65
CA GLU A 22 -10.42 -12.16 -4.48
C GLU A 22 -10.60 -12.64 -3.02
N PHE A 23 -10.64 -11.73 -2.05
CA PHE A 23 -10.78 -12.09 -0.64
C PHE A 23 -11.89 -11.29 0.06
N ASP A 24 -12.74 -11.99 0.82
CA ASP A 24 -13.79 -11.37 1.63
C ASP A 24 -13.23 -10.50 2.78
N PHE A 25 -12.04 -10.84 3.28
CA PHE A 25 -11.35 -10.08 4.31
C PHE A 25 -9.84 -10.15 4.14
N THR A 26 -9.15 -9.10 4.57
CA THR A 26 -7.70 -9.01 4.60
C THR A 26 -7.26 -8.49 5.96
N ILE A 27 -6.32 -9.20 6.60
CA ILE A 27 -5.69 -8.75 7.84
C ILE A 27 -4.81 -7.55 7.50
N LEU A 28 -4.78 -6.54 8.38
CA LEU A 28 -3.87 -5.42 8.23
C LEU A 28 -2.43 -5.91 8.42
N GLY A 29 -1.67 -6.00 7.33
CA GLY A 29 -0.26 -6.33 7.36
C GLY A 29 0.59 -5.14 7.82
N ASN A 30 1.85 -5.41 8.15
CA ASN A 30 2.73 -4.35 8.65
C ASN A 30 3.13 -3.37 7.55
N HIS A 31 3.08 -3.75 6.27
CA HIS A 31 3.33 -2.83 5.16
C HIS A 31 2.15 -1.88 4.95
N GLU A 32 0.91 -2.37 5.04
CA GLU A 32 -0.27 -1.52 5.02
C GLU A 32 -0.31 -0.61 6.24
N GLU A 33 -0.01 -1.13 7.43
CA GLU A 33 0.12 -0.33 8.65
C GLU A 33 1.18 0.77 8.47
N ALA A 34 2.34 0.46 7.91
CA ALA A 34 3.40 1.42 7.66
C ALA A 34 3.02 2.49 6.63
N VAL A 35 2.25 2.13 5.59
CA VAL A 35 1.72 3.07 4.59
C VAL A 35 0.59 3.93 5.15
N LEU A 36 -0.23 3.43 6.07
CA LEU A 36 -1.30 4.23 6.68
C LEU A 36 -0.75 5.14 7.78
N TYR A 37 0.02 4.57 8.72
CA TYR A 37 0.36 5.19 10.00
C TYR A 37 1.84 5.53 10.17
N GLY A 38 2.71 4.94 9.35
CA GLY A 38 4.14 5.26 9.30
C GLY A 38 5.06 4.05 9.56
N ALA A 39 6.21 4.03 8.90
CA ALA A 39 7.17 2.93 8.93
C ALA A 39 8.08 2.91 10.17
N VAL A 40 7.50 2.84 11.38
CA VAL A 40 8.27 2.81 12.63
C VAL A 40 9.05 1.49 12.75
N GLY A 41 10.36 1.58 13.01
CA GLY A 41 11.22 0.39 13.14
C GLY A 41 11.69 -0.22 11.81
N PHE A 42 11.28 0.32 10.67
CA PHE A 42 11.77 -0.11 9.37
C PHE A 42 13.20 0.39 9.13
N ASN A 43 14.01 -0.41 8.43
CA ASN A 43 15.32 0.06 7.99
C ASN A 43 15.16 1.19 6.94
N PRO A 44 16.19 2.03 6.70
CA PRO A 44 16.06 3.18 5.81
C PRO A 44 15.60 2.86 4.38
N LYS A 45 15.99 1.70 3.84
CA LYS A 45 15.56 1.27 2.49
C LYS A 45 14.08 0.89 2.47
N ALA A 46 13.65 0.13 3.47
CA ALA A 46 12.26 -0.29 3.60
C ALA A 46 11.34 0.91 3.86
N LYS A 47 11.80 1.88 4.67
CA LYS A 47 11.08 3.15 4.85
C LYS A 47 10.93 3.92 3.54
N ALA A 48 12.00 4.06 2.76
CA ALA A 48 11.92 4.73 1.45
C ALA A 48 10.94 4.04 0.50
N ALA A 49 10.88 2.70 0.51
CA ALA A 49 9.89 1.95 -0.27
C ALA A 49 8.46 2.23 0.20
N VAL A 50 8.21 2.24 1.52
CA VAL A 50 6.90 2.60 2.10
C VAL A 50 6.48 4.02 1.72
N ASP A 51 7.39 4.99 1.83
CA ASP A 51 7.12 6.39 1.49
C ASP A 51 6.75 6.51 0.00
N TRP A 52 7.52 5.87 -0.90
CA TRP A 52 7.19 5.82 -2.33
C TRP A 52 5.85 5.13 -2.61
N THR A 53 5.55 4.03 -1.92
CA THR A 53 4.28 3.31 -2.05
C THR A 53 3.11 4.18 -1.61
N ARG A 54 3.26 4.94 -0.52
CA ARG A 54 2.26 5.91 -0.05
C ARG A 54 1.95 6.97 -1.11
N ASP A 55 2.97 7.49 -1.77
CA ASP A 55 2.80 8.50 -2.83
C ASP A 55 1.97 7.98 -4.02
N GLN A 56 2.00 6.67 -4.31
CA GLN A 56 1.18 6.09 -5.38
C GLN A 56 -0.32 6.23 -5.12
N PHE A 57 -0.75 6.23 -3.84
CA PHE A 57 -2.16 6.40 -3.47
C PHE A 57 -2.62 7.86 -3.54
N HIS A 58 -1.72 8.82 -3.33
CA HIS A 58 -2.06 10.24 -3.46
C HIS A 58 -2.22 10.67 -4.93
N LEU A 59 -1.39 10.13 -5.82
CA LEU A 59 -1.49 10.38 -7.26
C LEU A 59 -2.83 9.88 -7.85
N GLU A 60 -3.40 8.82 -7.29
CA GLU A 60 -4.70 8.32 -7.74
C GLU A 60 -5.84 9.25 -7.32
N SER A 61 -5.83 9.78 -6.08
CA SER A 61 -6.86 10.72 -5.63
C SER A 61 -6.92 12.00 -6.48
N GLU A 62 -5.77 12.54 -6.87
CA GLU A 62 -5.71 13.72 -7.76
C GLU A 62 -6.25 13.40 -9.16
N ALA A 63 -5.96 12.20 -9.67
CA ALA A 63 -6.43 11.75 -10.99
C ALA A 63 -7.94 11.40 -11.01
N GLU A 64 -8.54 11.04 -9.88
CA GLU A 64 -9.99 10.83 -9.73
C GLU A 64 -10.75 12.15 -9.57
N GLU A 65 -10.19 13.16 -8.90
CA GLU A 65 -10.80 14.49 -8.79
C GLU A 65 -10.89 15.22 -10.16
N ASP A 66 -9.99 14.91 -11.09
CA ASP A 66 -9.96 15.47 -12.45
C ASP A 66 -10.84 14.73 -13.50
N ARG A 67 -11.57 13.66 -13.12
CA ARG A 67 -12.44 12.87 -14.01
C ARG A 67 -13.93 13.18 -13.84
#